data_AF-A0A8J5N1C3-F1
#
_entry.id   AF-A0A8J5N1C3-F1
#
_cell.length_a   1.000
_cell.length_b   1.000
_cell.length_c   1.000
_cell.angle_alpha   90.00
_cell.angle_beta   90.00
_cell.angle_gamma   90.00
#
_symmetry.space_group_name_H-M   'P 1'
#
loop_
_entity.id
_entity.type
_entity.pdbx_description
1 polymer ?
#
loop_
_entity_poly.entity_id
_entity_poly.type
_entity_poly.pdbx_seq_one_letter_code
_entity_poly.pdbx_strand_id
1 'polypeptide(L)'
;MDMLQPVVNKDEHVVFFDNFFTSHALMIDLTSNGFRACGTIRDNCTGKCPLLSKKELEKKERGSYDYRSDDSVLCSRWNDNSIVTVASNYYGVSPMQKVNRWVKNEGRKAINQPHMIKMYNKGMGGVDVCDQMLSTYRPRLRSKKWWWNIWSHLLNLSIVASFRFYQHVNPGSQISHKDFRREIARTLARIETPRKREGGPTSSVPKAIRYDNVNHFLQEFSQGRCYVCKKNTRLKCIKCEKRLHKACSINFHKK
;
A
#
# COMPACT_ATOMS: atom_id res chain seq x y z
N MET A 1 18.43 -13.95 -3.96
CA MET A 1 19.31 -13.11 -4.80
C MET A 1 18.52 -12.30 -5.82
N ASP A 2 17.50 -12.88 -6.47
CA ASP A 2 16.73 -12.21 -7.55
C ASP A 2 16.17 -10.82 -7.20
N MET A 3 15.66 -10.63 -5.97
CA MET A 3 15.13 -9.33 -5.51
C MET A 3 16.19 -8.21 -5.47
N LEU A 4 17.49 -8.56 -5.49
CA LEU A 4 18.60 -7.61 -5.46
C LEU A 4 19.16 -7.30 -6.85
N GLN A 5 18.67 -7.95 -7.91
CA GLN A 5 19.10 -7.67 -9.29
C GLN A 5 19.00 -6.19 -9.69
N PRO A 6 17.97 -5.42 -9.28
CA PRO A 6 17.87 -4.00 -9.65
C PRO A 6 18.90 -3.09 -8.95
N VAL A 7 19.64 -3.58 -7.96
CA VAL A 7 20.57 -2.77 -7.18
C VAL A 7 21.91 -2.69 -7.91
N VAL A 8 22.12 -1.58 -8.62
CA VAL A 8 23.37 -1.32 -9.38
C VAL A 8 24.50 -0.91 -8.45
N ASN A 9 24.29 0.13 -7.61
CA ASN A 9 25.30 0.66 -6.69
C ASN A 9 25.22 -0.06 -5.33
N LYS A 10 25.84 -1.24 -5.26
CA LYS A 10 25.78 -2.10 -4.06
C LYS A 10 26.35 -1.40 -2.81
N ASP A 11 27.38 -0.56 -2.97
CA ASP A 11 28.04 0.14 -1.86
C ASP A 11 27.21 1.26 -1.21
N GLU A 12 26.19 1.76 -1.91
CA GLU A 12 25.29 2.81 -1.41
C GLU A 12 24.09 2.22 -0.66
N HIS A 13 23.94 0.89 -0.69
CA HIS A 13 22.75 0.21 -0.17
C HIS A 13 23.14 -0.79 0.93
N VAL A 14 22.28 -0.89 1.94
CA VAL A 14 22.33 -1.96 2.93
C VAL A 14 20.97 -2.64 2.94
N VAL A 15 20.98 -3.96 2.77
CA VAL A 15 19.77 -4.76 2.71
C VAL A 15 19.39 -5.19 4.12
N PHE A 16 18.14 -4.94 4.49
CA PHE A 16 17.55 -5.40 5.74
C PHE A 16 16.44 -6.40 5.45
N PHE A 17 16.42 -7.51 6.17
CA PHE A 17 15.40 -8.55 6.01
C PHE A 17 15.08 -9.25 7.32
N ASP A 18 13.87 -9.78 7.40
CA ASP A 18 13.38 -10.51 8.56
C ASP A 18 13.97 -11.94 8.62
N ASN A 19 13.83 -12.56 9.78
CA ASN A 19 14.27 -13.91 10.12
C ASN A 19 13.80 -15.02 9.16
N PHE A 20 12.75 -14.78 8.38
CA PHE A 20 12.30 -15.73 7.37
C PHE A 20 13.33 -15.90 6.24
N PHE A 21 14.03 -14.83 5.88
CA PHE A 21 15.01 -14.83 4.80
C PHE A 21 16.43 -15.04 5.30
N THR A 22 16.73 -14.68 6.55
CA THR A 22 18.11 -14.71 7.08
C THR A 22 18.61 -16.12 7.35
N SER A 23 19.76 -16.44 6.77
CA SER A 23 20.58 -17.59 7.13
C SER A 23 22.06 -17.23 7.05
N HIS A 24 22.89 -17.96 7.79
CA HIS A 24 24.34 -17.77 7.73
C HIS A 24 24.90 -17.97 6.31
N ALA A 25 24.44 -19.00 5.60
CA ALA A 25 24.82 -19.25 4.19
C ALA A 25 24.45 -18.07 3.28
N LEU A 26 23.24 -17.51 3.42
CA LEU A 26 22.83 -16.34 2.64
C LEU A 26 23.72 -15.12 2.93
N MET A 27 24.13 -14.91 4.18
CA MET A 27 25.03 -13.80 4.53
C MET A 27 26.39 -13.94 3.85
N ILE A 28 26.94 -15.15 3.76
CA ILE A 28 28.18 -15.44 3.01
C ILE A 28 27.99 -15.17 1.52
N ASP A 29 26.88 -15.62 0.93
CA ASP A 29 26.57 -15.38 -0.48
C ASP A 29 26.48 -13.88 -0.77
N LEU A 30 25.82 -13.11 0.11
CA LEU A 30 25.71 -11.66 -0.01
C LEU A 30 27.07 -10.98 0.08
N THR A 31 27.92 -11.38 1.03
CA THR A 31 29.31 -10.89 1.12
C THR A 31 30.09 -11.16 -0.17
N SER A 32 30.03 -12.39 -0.68
CA SER A 32 30.72 -12.79 -1.92
C SER A 32 30.24 -12.03 -3.15
N ASN A 33 28.97 -11.57 -3.14
CA ASN A 33 28.38 -10.76 -4.20
C ASN A 33 28.52 -9.24 -3.98
N GLY A 34 29.21 -8.80 -2.92
CA GLY A 34 29.44 -7.39 -2.60
C GLY A 34 28.23 -6.66 -2.00
N PHE A 35 27.23 -7.39 -1.49
CA PHE A 35 26.07 -6.81 -0.83
C PHE A 35 26.28 -6.66 0.68
N ARG A 36 25.93 -5.49 1.22
CA ARG A 36 25.87 -5.23 2.66
C ARG A 36 24.50 -5.62 3.17
N ALA A 37 24.46 -6.35 4.28
CA ALA A 37 23.24 -6.96 4.79
C ALA A 37 23.19 -7.00 6.33
N CYS A 38 21.97 -6.93 6.86
CA CYS A 38 21.68 -7.08 8.28
C CYS A 38 20.27 -7.63 8.49
N GLY A 39 20.14 -8.73 9.24
CA GLY A 39 18.86 -9.37 9.45
C GLY A 39 18.76 -10.06 10.80
N THR A 40 17.56 -10.18 11.34
CA THR A 40 17.32 -11.09 12.48
C THR A 40 17.51 -12.52 12.01
N ILE A 41 18.10 -13.38 12.83
CA ILE A 41 18.42 -14.76 12.45
C ILE A 41 17.83 -15.76 13.44
N ARG A 42 17.31 -16.87 12.92
CA ARG A 42 16.81 -17.98 13.74
C ARG A 42 17.97 -18.81 14.26
N ASP A 43 17.82 -19.38 15.45
CA ASP A 43 18.90 -20.14 16.11
C ASP A 43 19.38 -21.34 15.29
N ASN A 44 18.48 -22.00 14.55
CA ASN A 44 18.82 -23.12 13.67
C ASN A 44 19.52 -22.69 12.37
N CYS A 45 19.56 -21.39 12.08
CA CYS A 45 20.14 -20.84 10.86
C CYS A 45 21.49 -20.15 11.08
N THR A 46 22.03 -20.14 12.29
CA THR A 46 23.28 -19.44 12.66
C THR A 46 24.57 -20.17 12.24
N GLY A 47 24.50 -21.25 11.47
CA GLY A 47 25.70 -21.95 10.99
C GLY A 47 26.53 -22.61 12.10
N LYS A 48 25.90 -23.06 13.20
CA LYS A 48 26.56 -23.60 14.41
C LYS A 48 27.44 -22.60 15.17
N CYS A 49 27.21 -21.31 14.97
CA CYS A 49 27.83 -20.24 15.73
C CYS A 49 27.64 -20.45 17.26
N PRO A 50 28.72 -20.57 18.06
CA PRO A 50 28.65 -20.92 19.49
C PRO A 50 28.31 -19.71 20.37
N LEU A 51 27.11 -19.15 20.16
CA LEU A 51 26.53 -18.10 21.00
C LEU A 51 26.00 -18.68 22.32
N LEU A 52 26.10 -17.90 23.40
CA LEU A 52 25.43 -18.18 24.68
C LEU A 52 23.97 -18.54 24.45
N SER A 53 23.51 -19.62 25.06
CA SER A 53 22.13 -20.06 24.89
C SER A 53 21.15 -18.98 25.34
N LYS A 54 19.94 -18.98 24.78
CA LYS A 54 18.89 -18.03 25.18
C LYS A 54 18.64 -18.08 26.69
N LYS A 55 18.59 -19.28 27.28
CA LYS A 55 18.37 -19.46 28.73
C LYS A 55 19.49 -18.88 29.58
N GLU A 56 20.74 -18.95 29.14
CA GLU A 56 21.87 -18.37 29.88
C GLU A 56 21.89 -16.84 29.79
N LEU A 57 21.59 -16.30 28.60
CA LEU A 57 21.57 -14.86 28.39
C LEU A 57 20.37 -14.20 29.08
N GLU A 58 19.22 -14.88 29.16
CA GLU A 58 18.01 -14.41 29.84
C GLU A 58 18.22 -14.23 31.34
N LYS A 59 19.09 -15.05 31.96
CA LYS A 59 19.48 -14.92 33.37
C LYS A 59 20.35 -13.70 33.64
N LYS A 60 21.00 -13.13 32.62
CA LYS A 60 21.82 -11.92 32.77
C LYS A 60 20.95 -10.67 32.77
N GLU A 61 21.52 -9.56 33.23
CA GLU A 61 20.83 -8.28 33.22
C GLU A 61 20.39 -7.87 31.81
N ARG A 62 19.25 -7.17 31.73
CA ARG A 62 18.76 -6.60 30.46
C ARG A 62 19.79 -5.63 29.90
N GLY A 63 20.11 -5.78 28.63
CA GLY A 63 21.22 -5.09 27.97
C GLY A 63 22.45 -5.96 27.75
N SER A 64 22.53 -7.11 28.42
CA SER A 64 23.57 -8.10 28.17
C SER A 64 23.54 -8.58 26.73
N TYR A 65 24.71 -8.86 26.16
CA TYR A 65 24.84 -9.37 24.81
C TYR A 65 25.96 -10.40 24.71
N ASP A 66 25.91 -11.20 23.65
CA ASP A 66 26.98 -12.08 23.21
C ASP A 66 27.17 -11.90 21.70
N TYR A 67 28.37 -12.16 21.19
CA TYR A 67 28.62 -12.10 19.76
C TYR A 67 29.76 -13.03 19.34
N ARG A 68 29.70 -13.49 18.09
CA ARG A 68 30.75 -14.26 17.43
C ARG A 68 30.86 -13.79 15.99
N SER A 69 32.08 -13.80 15.47
CA SER A 69 32.39 -13.49 14.09
C SER A 69 33.18 -14.66 13.50
N ASP A 70 32.93 -14.98 12.24
CA ASP A 70 33.78 -15.86 11.42
C ASP A 70 34.50 -15.06 10.33
N ASP A 71 34.85 -13.81 10.66
CA ASP A 71 35.41 -12.76 9.80
C ASP A 71 34.52 -12.26 8.66
N SER A 72 33.58 -13.08 8.17
CA SER A 72 32.65 -12.71 7.10
C SER A 72 31.29 -12.26 7.62
N VAL A 73 30.80 -12.89 8.69
CA VAL A 73 29.48 -12.69 9.27
C VAL A 73 29.60 -12.57 10.78
N LEU A 74 29.14 -11.45 11.30
CA LEU A 74 28.99 -11.22 12.72
C LEU A 74 27.57 -11.60 13.15
N CYS A 75 27.46 -12.52 14.10
CA CYS A 75 26.22 -12.81 14.80
C CYS A 75 26.27 -12.23 16.21
N SER A 76 25.26 -11.46 16.60
CA SER A 76 25.10 -10.95 17.95
C SER A 76 23.72 -11.29 18.51
N ARG A 77 23.71 -11.64 19.79
CA ARG A 77 22.51 -11.91 20.58
C ARG A 77 22.42 -10.90 21.72
N TRP A 78 21.26 -10.27 21.90
CA TRP A 78 21.05 -9.21 22.88
C TRP A 78 19.79 -9.48 23.71
N ASN A 79 19.89 -9.24 25.01
CA ASN A 79 18.81 -9.40 25.96
C ASN A 79 18.03 -8.08 26.14
N ASP A 80 16.81 -8.00 25.60
CA ASP A 80 15.90 -6.87 25.81
C ASP A 80 14.63 -7.31 26.57
N ASN A 81 13.41 -7.03 26.05
CA ASN A 81 12.20 -7.66 26.56
C ASN A 81 12.14 -9.15 26.18
N SER A 82 12.75 -9.48 25.04
CA SER A 82 12.96 -10.82 24.54
C SER A 82 14.36 -10.87 23.92
N ILE A 83 14.91 -12.07 23.82
CA ILE A 83 16.23 -12.25 23.23
C ILE A 83 16.14 -12.15 21.72
N VAL A 84 16.91 -11.22 21.16
CA VAL A 84 17.00 -11.01 19.71
C VAL A 84 18.38 -11.48 19.25
N THR A 85 18.42 -12.22 18.14
CA THR A 85 19.67 -12.59 17.47
C THR A 85 19.68 -11.94 16.09
N VAL A 86 20.77 -11.23 15.76
CA VAL A 86 20.96 -10.52 14.49
C VAL A 86 22.27 -10.99 13.87
N ALA A 87 22.26 -11.20 12.56
CA ALA A 87 23.45 -11.43 11.75
C ALA A 87 23.70 -10.24 10.83
N SER A 88 24.95 -9.82 10.70
CA SER A 88 25.36 -8.77 9.75
C SER A 88 26.73 -9.07 9.17
N ASN A 89 26.94 -8.73 7.90
CA ASN A 89 28.25 -8.74 7.24
C ASN A 89 28.85 -7.33 7.09
N TYR A 90 28.21 -6.32 7.71
CA TYR A 90 28.60 -4.92 7.56
C TYR A 90 28.60 -4.16 8.89
N TYR A 91 27.59 -4.37 9.74
CA TYR A 91 27.50 -3.69 11.03
C TYR A 91 28.08 -4.52 12.16
N GLY A 92 28.91 -3.86 12.99
CA GLY A 92 29.51 -4.42 14.18
C GLY A 92 28.66 -4.29 15.46
N VAL A 93 29.22 -4.73 16.58
CA VAL A 93 28.70 -4.44 17.93
C VAL A 93 29.03 -3.01 18.36
N SER A 94 30.21 -2.51 17.99
CA SER A 94 30.72 -1.18 18.32
C SER A 94 30.36 -0.14 17.23
N PRO A 95 30.09 1.13 17.57
CA PRO A 95 29.99 1.68 18.92
C PRO A 95 28.71 1.25 19.63
N MET A 96 28.84 0.87 20.90
CA MET A 96 27.67 0.63 21.75
C MET A 96 26.87 1.91 21.96
N GLN A 97 25.55 1.79 21.99
CA GLN A 97 24.65 2.94 22.09
C GLN A 97 23.66 2.76 23.23
N LYS A 98 23.42 3.83 23.97
CA LYS A 98 22.39 3.84 25.02
C LYS A 98 21.02 4.08 24.40
N VAL A 99 20.07 3.19 24.66
CA VAL A 99 18.67 3.34 24.25
C VAL A 99 17.78 3.39 25.47
N ASN A 100 16.88 4.37 25.50
CA ASN A 100 15.89 4.50 26.56
C ASN A 100 14.82 3.42 26.39
N ARG A 101 14.75 2.51 27.36
CA ARG A 101 13.76 1.44 27.42
C ARG A 101 12.92 1.58 28.67
N TRP A 102 11.63 1.27 28.54
CA TRP A 102 10.75 1.17 29.70
C TRP A 102 10.99 -0.15 30.40
N VAL A 103 11.28 -0.07 31.69
CA VAL A 103 11.41 -1.22 32.59
C VAL A 103 10.25 -1.14 33.58
N LYS A 104 9.50 -2.24 33.71
CA LYS A 104 8.36 -2.32 34.62
C LYS A 104 8.83 -2.00 36.04
N ASN A 105 8.09 -1.15 36.74
CA ASN A 105 8.37 -0.68 38.11
C ASN A 105 9.59 0.25 38.29
N GLU A 106 10.39 0.49 37.25
CA GLU A 106 11.60 1.33 37.33
C GLU A 106 11.60 2.53 36.36
N GLY A 107 10.61 2.59 35.47
CA GLY A 107 10.47 3.69 34.51
C GLY A 107 11.45 3.56 33.33
N ARG A 108 11.88 4.70 32.78
CA ARG A 108 12.80 4.73 31.62
C ARG A 108 14.24 4.56 32.07
N LYS A 109 14.89 3.47 31.66
CA LYS A 109 16.33 3.22 31.87
C LYS A 109 17.10 3.25 30.55
N ALA A 110 18.34 3.74 30.61
CA ALA A 110 19.26 3.72 29.49
C ALA A 110 19.97 2.37 29.43
N ILE A 111 19.68 1.57 28.40
CA ILE A 111 20.22 0.22 28.22
C ILE A 111 21.23 0.24 27.08
N ASN A 112 22.37 -0.43 27.27
CA ASN A 112 23.38 -0.58 26.24
C ASN A 112 22.86 -1.51 25.12
N GLN A 113 22.92 -1.02 23.88
CA GLN A 113 22.50 -1.72 22.68
C GLN A 113 23.67 -1.83 21.69
N PRO A 114 23.94 -3.02 21.13
CA PRO A 114 24.86 -3.21 20.01
C PRO A 114 24.48 -2.39 18.77
N HIS A 115 25.48 -1.86 18.07
CA HIS A 115 25.27 -0.99 16.90
C HIS A 115 24.43 -1.65 15.79
N MET A 116 24.74 -2.91 15.45
CA MET A 116 24.00 -3.66 14.44
C MET A 116 22.51 -3.79 14.73
N ILE A 117 22.10 -3.88 16.00
CA ILE A 117 20.68 -4.00 16.37
C ILE A 117 19.97 -2.67 16.20
N LYS A 118 20.63 -1.55 16.50
CA LYS A 118 20.06 -0.22 16.20
C LYS A 118 19.88 -0.04 14.70
N MET A 119 20.89 -0.40 13.91
CA MET A 119 20.82 -0.27 12.45
C MET A 119 19.73 -1.17 11.87
N TYR A 120 19.59 -2.39 12.36
CA TYR A 120 18.47 -3.27 12.01
C TYR A 120 17.12 -2.63 12.31
N ASN A 121 16.90 -2.13 13.53
CA ASN A 121 15.64 -1.49 13.90
C ASN A 121 15.32 -0.24 13.06
N LYS A 122 16.36 0.48 12.61
CA LYS A 122 16.23 1.64 11.71
C LYS A 122 15.83 1.21 10.29
N GLY A 123 16.38 0.10 9.80
CA GLY A 123 16.20 -0.37 8.42
C GLY A 123 14.99 -1.27 8.18
N MET A 124 14.57 -2.06 9.18
CA MET A 124 13.52 -3.08 9.01
C MET A 124 12.13 -2.52 8.66
N GLY A 125 11.82 -1.29 9.08
CA GLY A 125 10.46 -0.73 8.96
C GLY A 125 10.03 -0.28 7.56
N GLY A 126 10.92 -0.36 6.56
CA GLY A 126 10.63 0.13 5.20
C GLY A 126 9.42 -0.56 4.55
N VAL A 127 9.33 -1.89 4.69
CA VAL A 127 8.22 -2.69 4.15
C VAL A 127 6.93 -2.42 4.91
N ASP A 128 6.98 -2.39 6.25
CA ASP A 128 5.82 -2.14 7.11
C ASP A 128 5.17 -0.77 6.82
N VAL A 129 5.98 0.25 6.55
CA VAL A 129 5.48 1.58 6.17
C VAL A 129 4.73 1.51 4.83
N CYS A 130 5.27 0.78 3.85
CA CYS A 130 4.58 0.58 2.57
C CYS A 130 3.24 -0.14 2.76
N ASP A 131 3.23 -1.23 3.53
CA ASP A 131 2.04 -2.03 3.82
C ASP A 131 0.98 -1.22 4.59
N GLN A 132 1.40 -0.39 5.55
CA GLN A 132 0.52 0.52 6.26
C GLN A 132 -0.16 1.51 5.31
N MET A 133 0.59 2.11 4.39
CA MET A 133 0.05 3.06 3.40
C MET A 133 -0.89 2.38 2.41
N LEU A 134 -0.57 1.16 1.98
CA LEU A 134 -1.42 0.34 1.12
C LEU A 134 -2.74 -0.04 1.81
N SER A 135 -2.68 -0.41 3.09
CA SER A 135 -3.84 -0.81 3.88
C SER A 135 -4.80 0.35 4.13
N THR A 136 -4.25 1.54 4.43
CA THR A 136 -5.02 2.75 4.79
C THR A 136 -6.08 3.12 3.74
N TYR A 137 -5.75 3.00 2.46
CA TYR A 137 -6.64 3.32 1.34
C TYR A 137 -6.83 2.16 0.37
N ARG A 138 -6.88 0.92 0.90
CA ARG A 138 -7.09 -0.29 0.09
C ARG A 138 -8.39 -0.20 -0.72
N PRO A 139 -8.34 -0.31 -2.06
CA PRO A 139 -9.54 -0.35 -2.90
C PRO A 139 -10.41 -1.56 -2.54
N ARG A 140 -11.69 -1.32 -2.28
CA ARG A 140 -12.67 -2.39 -2.00
C ARG A 140 -13.54 -2.62 -3.24
N LEU A 141 -12.97 -3.33 -4.21
CA LEU A 141 -13.71 -3.78 -5.39
C LEU A 141 -14.13 -5.23 -5.19
N ARG A 142 -15.44 -5.47 -5.07
CA ARG A 142 -15.97 -6.84 -4.96
C ARG A 142 -16.01 -7.46 -6.36
N SER A 143 -15.16 -8.44 -6.61
CA SER A 143 -15.15 -9.20 -7.86
C SER A 143 -15.08 -10.69 -7.58
N LYS A 144 -15.70 -11.49 -8.46
CA LYS A 144 -15.60 -12.96 -8.41
C LYS A 144 -14.29 -13.48 -8.99
N LYS A 145 -13.58 -12.69 -9.81
CA LYS A 145 -12.33 -13.14 -10.45
C LYS A 145 -11.13 -12.73 -9.58
N TRP A 146 -10.30 -13.70 -9.19
CA TRP A 146 -9.17 -13.50 -8.28
C TRP A 146 -8.17 -12.44 -8.76
N TRP A 147 -7.96 -12.31 -10.08
CA TRP A 147 -7.00 -11.37 -10.66
C TRP A 147 -7.38 -9.89 -10.42
N TRP A 148 -8.65 -9.59 -10.15
CA TRP A 148 -9.06 -8.22 -9.79
C TRP A 148 -8.42 -7.73 -8.49
N ASN A 149 -8.14 -8.65 -7.55
CA ASN A 149 -7.44 -8.31 -6.32
C ASN A 149 -5.99 -7.89 -6.60
N ILE A 150 -5.32 -8.60 -7.51
CA ILE A 150 -3.96 -8.24 -7.95
C ILE A 150 -3.96 -6.90 -8.66
N TRP A 151 -4.85 -6.72 -9.64
CA TRP A 151 -4.91 -5.48 -10.41
C TRP A 151 -5.18 -4.25 -9.52
N SER A 152 -6.17 -4.35 -8.62
CA SER A 152 -6.49 -3.26 -7.70
C SER A 152 -5.38 -2.99 -6.69
N HIS A 153 -4.65 -4.03 -6.26
CA HIS A 153 -3.47 -3.89 -5.43
C HIS A 153 -2.33 -3.17 -6.18
N LEU A 154 -2.03 -3.56 -7.42
CA LEU A 154 -1.01 -2.91 -8.25
C LEU A 154 -1.33 -1.44 -8.52
N LEU A 155 -2.60 -1.11 -8.79
CA LEU A 155 -3.03 0.28 -8.93
C LEU A 155 -2.81 1.06 -7.63
N ASN A 156 -3.16 0.47 -6.49
CA ASN A 156 -2.95 1.08 -5.18
C ASN A 156 -1.46 1.29 -4.86
N LEU A 157 -0.63 0.30 -5.20
CA LEU A 157 0.82 0.36 -5.06
C LEU A 157 1.42 1.46 -5.93
N SER A 158 0.97 1.59 -7.17
CA SER A 158 1.41 2.64 -8.09
C SER A 158 1.10 4.04 -7.52
N ILE A 159 -0.07 4.23 -6.89
CA ILE A 159 -0.43 5.49 -6.22
C ILE A 159 0.47 5.77 -5.01
N VAL A 160 0.72 4.75 -4.17
CA VAL A 160 1.62 4.88 -3.01
C VAL A 160 3.03 5.22 -3.45
N ALA A 161 3.56 4.53 -4.46
CA ALA A 161 4.88 4.81 -5.03
C ALA A 161 4.96 6.24 -5.60
N SER A 162 3.95 6.66 -6.37
CA SER A 162 3.85 8.02 -6.91
C SER A 162 3.83 9.07 -5.81
N PHE A 163 3.15 8.80 -4.70
CA PHE A 163 3.13 9.70 -3.54
C PHE A 163 4.51 9.79 -2.86
N ARG A 164 5.24 8.67 -2.72
CA ARG A 164 6.62 8.68 -2.20
C ARG A 164 7.57 9.46 -3.11
N PHE A 165 7.45 9.29 -4.42
CA PHE A 165 8.20 10.10 -5.39
C PHE A 165 7.85 11.58 -5.27
N TYR A 166 6.56 11.92 -5.15
CA TYR A 166 6.13 13.30 -4.95
C TYR A 166 6.74 13.92 -3.69
N GLN A 167 6.75 13.20 -2.56
CA GLN A 167 7.36 13.66 -1.31
C GLN A 167 8.89 13.84 -1.44
N HIS A 168 9.54 12.97 -2.21
CA HIS A 168 10.98 13.06 -2.44
C HIS A 168 11.36 14.29 -3.26
N VAL A 169 10.59 14.58 -4.33
CA VAL A 169 10.81 15.76 -5.18
C VAL A 169 10.36 17.05 -4.49
N ASN A 170 9.40 16.98 -3.57
CA ASN A 170 8.81 18.13 -2.88
C ASN A 170 8.92 18.00 -1.34
N PRO A 171 10.14 18.11 -0.77
CA PRO A 171 10.38 17.85 0.66
C PRO A 171 9.64 18.82 1.61
N GLY A 172 9.23 20.00 1.13
CA GLY A 172 8.44 20.97 1.90
C GLY A 172 6.92 20.79 1.79
N SER A 173 6.43 19.88 0.95
CA SER A 173 5.00 19.72 0.73
C SER A 173 4.34 18.96 1.88
N GLN A 174 3.34 19.59 2.50
CA GLN A 174 2.55 18.99 3.58
C GLN A 174 1.27 18.32 3.08
N ILE A 175 1.20 17.95 1.79
CA ILE A 175 0.02 17.30 1.24
C ILE A 175 -0.17 15.92 1.88
N SER A 176 -1.36 15.68 2.41
CA SER A 176 -1.70 14.38 2.97
C SER A 176 -1.86 13.35 1.85
N HIS A 177 -1.61 12.06 2.14
CA HIS A 177 -1.84 10.98 1.18
C HIS A 177 -3.30 10.95 0.68
N LYS A 178 -4.26 11.36 1.51
CA LYS A 178 -5.68 11.52 1.15
C LYS A 178 -5.87 12.58 0.07
N ASP A 179 -5.26 13.75 0.27
CA ASP A 179 -5.42 14.89 -0.64
C ASP A 179 -4.71 14.64 -1.95
N PHE A 180 -3.52 14.03 -1.91
CA PHE A 180 -2.82 13.57 -3.10
C PHE A 180 -3.67 12.64 -3.97
N ARG A 181 -4.31 11.63 -3.35
CA ARG A 181 -5.25 10.73 -4.06
C ARG A 181 -6.44 11.48 -4.65
N ARG A 182 -6.95 12.48 -3.93
CA ARG A 182 -8.09 13.29 -4.36
C ARG A 182 -7.72 14.12 -5.59
N GLU A 183 -6.51 14.68 -5.63
CA GLU A 183 -6.01 15.40 -6.80
C GLU A 183 -5.84 14.50 -8.01
N ILE A 184 -5.31 13.28 -7.83
CA ILE A 184 -5.26 12.28 -8.91
C ILE A 184 -6.66 12.01 -9.46
N ALA A 185 -7.63 11.73 -8.58
CA ALA A 185 -9.00 11.44 -9.00
C ALA A 185 -9.66 12.62 -9.73
N ARG A 186 -9.46 13.85 -9.26
CA ARG A 186 -9.96 15.07 -9.92
C ARG A 186 -9.33 15.28 -11.29
N THR A 187 -8.02 15.08 -11.40
CA THR A 187 -7.27 15.26 -12.64
C THR A 187 -7.74 14.26 -13.68
N LEU A 188 -7.85 12.98 -13.32
CA LEU A 188 -8.38 11.94 -14.21
C LEU A 188 -9.83 12.23 -14.64
N ALA A 189 -10.68 12.69 -13.72
CA ALA A 189 -12.07 13.04 -14.04
C ALA A 189 -12.21 14.26 -14.97
N ARG A 190 -11.22 15.18 -14.95
CA ARG A 190 -11.19 16.36 -15.85
C ARG A 190 -10.67 16.02 -17.24
N ILE A 191 -9.75 15.06 -17.34
CA ILE A 191 -9.19 14.60 -18.63
C ILE A 191 -10.24 13.81 -19.41
N GLU A 192 -11.09 13.05 -18.72
CA GLU A 192 -12.21 12.35 -19.35
C GLU A 192 -13.17 13.35 -20.00
N THR A 193 -13.35 13.25 -21.33
CA THR A 193 -14.43 13.96 -22.02
C THR A 193 -15.74 13.62 -21.32
N PRO A 194 -16.61 14.60 -21.00
CA PRO A 194 -17.89 14.29 -20.38
C PRO A 194 -18.61 13.29 -21.26
N ARG A 195 -18.71 12.04 -20.80
CA ARG A 195 -19.54 11.03 -21.46
C ARG A 195 -20.91 11.69 -21.58
N LYS A 196 -21.41 11.86 -22.80
CA LYS A 196 -22.82 12.19 -23.01
C LYS A 196 -23.58 11.11 -22.24
N ARG A 197 -24.08 11.47 -21.06
CA ARG A 197 -25.08 10.68 -20.38
C ARG A 197 -26.31 10.84 -21.25
N GLU A 198 -26.38 10.07 -22.32
CA GLU A 198 -27.67 9.80 -22.95
C GLU A 198 -28.50 9.22 -21.81
N GLY A 199 -29.40 10.04 -21.28
CA GLY A 199 -30.30 9.60 -20.24
C GLY A 199 -30.93 8.32 -20.78
N GLY A 200 -30.73 7.21 -20.07
CA GLY A 200 -31.35 5.96 -20.48
C GLY A 200 -32.85 6.19 -20.70
N PRO A 201 -33.56 5.33 -21.45
CA PRO A 201 -34.99 5.49 -21.72
C PRO A 201 -35.83 5.81 -20.47
N THR A 202 -35.35 5.36 -19.30
CA THR A 202 -35.94 5.49 -17.95
C THR A 202 -35.53 6.72 -17.15
N SER A 203 -34.63 7.59 -17.62
CA SER A 203 -34.26 8.81 -16.87
C SER A 203 -35.50 9.69 -16.63
N SER A 204 -35.68 10.21 -15.43
CA SER A 204 -36.80 11.11 -15.14
C SER A 204 -36.57 12.45 -15.84
N VAL A 205 -37.61 12.96 -16.52
CA VAL A 205 -37.61 14.32 -17.06
C VAL A 205 -37.90 15.28 -15.90
N PRO A 206 -37.14 16.37 -15.73
CA PRO A 206 -37.46 17.40 -14.73
C PRO A 206 -38.92 17.86 -14.85
N LYS A 207 -39.63 17.94 -13.72
CA LYS A 207 -41.06 18.30 -13.69
C LYS A 207 -41.34 19.64 -14.38
N ALA A 208 -40.43 20.61 -14.23
CA ALA A 208 -40.54 21.92 -14.87
C ALA A 208 -40.58 21.82 -16.41
N ILE A 209 -39.80 20.91 -17.01
CA ILE A 209 -39.76 20.70 -18.47
C ILE A 209 -40.96 19.85 -18.90
N ARG A 210 -41.35 18.86 -18.10
CA ARG A 210 -42.44 17.94 -18.43
C ARG A 210 -43.83 18.61 -18.45
N TYR A 211 -44.07 19.53 -17.52
CA TYR A 211 -45.40 20.12 -17.28
C TYR A 211 -45.52 21.57 -17.75
N ASP A 212 -44.57 22.08 -18.53
CA ASP A 212 -44.64 23.47 -19.04
C ASP A 212 -45.64 23.66 -20.17
N ASN A 213 -46.28 22.59 -20.67
CA ASN A 213 -47.27 22.61 -21.75
C ASN A 213 -46.79 23.28 -23.05
N VAL A 214 -45.49 23.46 -23.23
CA VAL A 214 -44.91 24.21 -24.35
C VAL A 214 -43.99 23.28 -25.14
N ASN A 215 -44.14 23.24 -26.46
CA ASN A 215 -43.22 22.57 -27.40
C ASN A 215 -42.98 21.05 -27.19
N HIS A 216 -44.00 20.30 -26.74
CA HIS A 216 -43.95 18.84 -26.62
C HIS A 216 -44.41 18.12 -27.91
N PHE A 217 -43.66 18.31 -29.00
CA PHE A 217 -43.97 17.70 -30.30
C PHE A 217 -43.42 16.27 -30.40
N LEU A 218 -44.21 15.38 -31.00
CA LEU A 218 -43.81 14.01 -31.31
C LEU A 218 -43.21 13.95 -32.71
N GLN A 219 -42.01 13.37 -32.82
CA GLN A 219 -41.33 13.10 -34.08
C GLN A 219 -41.12 11.60 -34.28
N GLU A 220 -41.10 11.16 -35.53
CA GLU A 220 -40.68 9.80 -35.86
C GLU A 220 -39.21 9.57 -35.48
N PHE A 221 -38.96 8.41 -34.89
CA PHE A 221 -37.67 8.00 -34.38
C PHE A 221 -37.55 6.47 -34.44
N SER A 222 -36.36 5.96 -34.10
CA SER A 222 -36.13 4.52 -34.00
C SER A 222 -37.15 3.82 -33.10
N GLN A 223 -37.61 2.65 -33.55
CA GLN A 223 -38.56 1.83 -32.83
C GLN A 223 -38.04 1.51 -31.42
N GLY A 224 -38.90 1.70 -30.43
CA GLY A 224 -38.61 1.34 -29.04
C GLY A 224 -39.89 1.24 -28.21
N ARG A 225 -39.76 1.12 -26.89
CA ARG A 225 -40.92 1.03 -25.99
C ARG A 225 -41.39 2.41 -25.53
N CYS A 226 -42.70 2.61 -25.52
CA CYS A 226 -43.35 3.78 -24.95
C CYS A 226 -43.06 3.88 -23.44
N TYR A 227 -42.74 5.08 -22.96
CA TYR A 227 -42.41 5.31 -21.55
C TYR A 227 -43.57 4.97 -20.62
N VAL A 228 -44.81 5.25 -21.04
CA VAL A 228 -46.03 5.05 -20.23
C VAL A 228 -46.53 3.60 -20.31
N CYS A 229 -46.95 3.14 -21.49
CA CYS A 229 -47.63 1.83 -21.64
C CYS A 229 -46.67 0.67 -21.95
N LYS A 230 -45.38 0.93 -22.13
CA LYS A 230 -44.33 -0.07 -22.46
C LYS A 230 -44.51 -0.83 -23.80
N LYS A 231 -45.53 -0.52 -24.61
CA LYS A 231 -45.72 -1.08 -25.97
C LYS A 231 -44.81 -0.40 -27.00
N ASN A 232 -44.59 -1.05 -28.14
CA ASN A 232 -43.74 -0.53 -29.21
C ASN A 232 -44.30 0.79 -29.79
N THR A 233 -43.43 1.77 -29.99
CA THR A 233 -43.70 3.06 -30.62
C THR A 233 -42.50 3.49 -31.45
N ARG A 234 -42.78 4.22 -32.54
CA ARG A 234 -41.78 4.91 -33.37
C ARG A 234 -41.80 6.43 -33.14
N LEU A 235 -42.51 6.90 -32.12
CA LEU A 235 -42.66 8.32 -31.82
C LEU A 235 -41.87 8.69 -30.55
N LYS A 236 -41.14 9.82 -30.61
CA LYS A 236 -40.37 10.41 -29.51
C LYS A 236 -40.77 11.88 -29.35
N CYS A 237 -41.03 12.31 -28.11
CA CYS A 237 -41.16 13.73 -27.78
C CYS A 237 -39.78 14.39 -27.89
N ILE A 238 -39.65 15.43 -28.71
CA ILE A 238 -38.36 16.11 -28.98
C ILE A 238 -37.81 16.73 -27.68
N LYS A 239 -38.67 17.41 -26.93
CA LYS A 239 -38.30 18.16 -25.73
C LYS A 239 -38.02 17.28 -24.51
N CYS A 240 -38.87 16.29 -24.26
CA CYS A 240 -38.70 15.36 -23.14
C CYS A 240 -37.73 14.21 -23.44
N GLU A 241 -37.37 14.04 -24.71
CA GLU A 241 -36.62 12.91 -25.24
C GLU A 241 -37.20 11.51 -24.91
N LYS A 242 -38.51 11.44 -24.64
CA LYS A 242 -39.20 10.20 -24.28
C LYS A 242 -40.01 9.65 -25.44
N ARG A 243 -39.89 8.33 -25.65
CA ARG A 243 -40.72 7.58 -26.60
C ARG A 243 -42.16 7.51 -26.06
N LEU A 244 -43.12 8.04 -26.79
CA LEU A 244 -44.52 8.17 -26.35
C LEU A 244 -45.45 7.93 -27.55
N HIS A 245 -46.52 7.16 -27.36
CA HIS A 245 -47.63 7.17 -28.32
C HIS A 245 -48.35 8.52 -28.27
N LYS A 246 -49.09 8.87 -29.33
CA LYS A 246 -49.92 10.11 -29.36
C LYS A 246 -50.83 10.23 -28.13
N ALA A 247 -51.58 9.18 -27.80
CA ALA A 247 -52.44 9.14 -26.61
C ALA A 247 -51.65 9.19 -25.29
N CYS A 248 -50.54 8.45 -25.20
CA CYS A 248 -49.70 8.45 -24.00
C CYS A 248 -48.99 9.78 -23.76
N SER A 249 -48.70 10.55 -24.81
CA SER A 249 -48.07 11.88 -24.70
C SER A 249 -48.97 12.86 -23.95
N ILE A 250 -50.28 12.82 -24.22
CA ILE A 250 -51.25 13.68 -23.54
C ILE A 250 -51.26 13.38 -22.03
N ASN A 251 -51.35 12.11 -21.65
CA ASN A 251 -51.35 11.72 -20.23
C ASN A 251 -49.99 11.95 -19.56
N PHE A 252 -48.90 11.87 -20.32
CA PHE A 252 -47.57 12.09 -19.77
C PHE A 252 -47.32 13.57 -19.44
N HIS A 253 -47.76 14.51 -20.28
CA HIS A 253 -47.51 15.95 -20.05
C HIS A 253 -48.62 16.64 -19.24
N LYS A 254 -49.76 15.97 -18.98
CA LYS A 254 -50.78 16.44 -18.04
C LYS A 254 -50.35 16.19 -16.59
N LYS A 255 -50.59 17.19 -15.73
CA LYS A 255 -50.32 17.13 -14.29
C LYS A 255 -51.30 16.21 -13.58
#